data_AF-A0A969FHG4-F1
#
_entry.id   AF-A0A969FHG4-F1
#
_cell.length_a   1.000
_cell.length_b   1.000
_cell.length_c   1.000
_cell.angle_alpha   90.00
_cell.angle_beta   90.00
_cell.angle_gamma   90.00
#
_symmetry.space_group_name_H-M   'P 1'
#
loop_
_entity.id
_entity.type
_entity.pdbx_description
1 polymer ?
#
loop_
_entity_poly.entity_id
_entity_poly.type
_entity_poly.pdbx_seq_one_letter_code
_entity_poly.pdbx_strand_id
1 'polypeptide(L)'
;MTLGREAEDCDIALNSPLVSRVHATIERVGVDTYQLTDNNSTNGTLISDAQHKQPQLLRASHRLKNGDVIQIGSTVLTYRDAILEELFNDQDSLRIEAKNILCFATTKPGFGQWFGASTHPDKQLVNCPKIEIEPGITSFIGPSGAGKSTSMKSLLGLLPRKQGVVRINDRPIHGRYNLAQASIGYVPQADILEESLTIEQSLTYTARLRLPPDTKPQEIRDRIQTIALPSVDLKGREQDFIRQLSGGEKKRVSIAAALLTNSQGIFLDEPTSALDPGLEKEIFKVLRQLADQGKTVVVVTHSPFIAERSDQVALITWGGNLDIVATAEEVKAKYGVTEIEEIYTELHRQRKIVA
;
A
#
# COMPACT_ATOMS: atom_id res chain seq x y z
N MET A 1 -7.40 18.81 -24.91
CA MET A 1 -6.28 18.76 -23.96
C MET A 1 -6.02 17.33 -23.57
N THR A 2 -4.76 16.94 -23.40
CA THR A 2 -4.35 15.59 -23.01
C THR A 2 -3.81 15.58 -21.58
N LEU A 3 -4.08 14.50 -20.85
CA LEU A 3 -3.53 14.21 -19.53
C LEU A 3 -2.59 13.02 -19.66
N GLY A 4 -1.42 13.09 -19.05
CA GLY A 4 -0.38 12.09 -19.24
C GLY A 4 0.73 12.18 -18.20
N ARG A 5 1.75 11.34 -18.33
CA ARG A 5 2.80 11.18 -17.30
C ARG A 5 3.78 12.35 -17.24
N GLU A 6 4.19 12.86 -18.40
CA GLU A 6 5.27 13.85 -18.54
C GLU A 6 4.79 15.03 -19.39
N ALA A 7 5.23 16.24 -19.05
CA ALA A 7 4.84 17.47 -19.73
C ALA A 7 5.30 17.55 -21.20
N GLU A 8 6.27 16.72 -21.60
CA GLU A 8 6.73 16.61 -22.99
C GLU A 8 5.70 15.90 -23.90
N ASP A 9 4.91 14.97 -23.33
CA ASP A 9 3.99 14.12 -24.10
C ASP A 9 2.52 14.59 -23.99
N CYS A 10 2.18 15.51 -23.07
CA CYS A 10 0.79 15.92 -22.79
C CYS A 10 0.63 17.36 -22.27
N ASP A 11 -0.61 17.87 -22.30
CA ASP A 11 -0.93 19.23 -21.85
C ASP A 11 -0.94 19.36 -20.31
N ILE A 12 -1.39 18.32 -19.60
CA ILE A 12 -1.37 18.23 -18.13
C ILE A 12 -0.56 17.01 -17.70
N ALA A 13 0.60 17.27 -17.09
CA ALA A 13 1.45 16.25 -16.51
C ALA A 13 0.97 15.83 -15.12
N LEU A 14 0.57 14.56 -15.02
CA LEU A 14 0.24 13.86 -13.79
C LEU A 14 1.47 13.02 -13.42
N ASN A 15 2.40 13.63 -12.70
CA ASN A 15 3.77 13.14 -12.42
C ASN A 15 3.81 11.81 -11.64
N SER A 16 3.39 10.72 -12.26
CA SER A 16 3.22 9.42 -11.63
C SER A 16 3.68 8.30 -12.56
N PRO A 17 4.53 7.36 -12.10
CA PRO A 17 4.98 6.21 -12.91
C PRO A 17 3.85 5.39 -13.52
N LEU A 18 2.70 5.36 -12.85
CA LEU A 18 1.56 4.52 -13.20
C LEU A 18 0.62 5.15 -14.22
N VAL A 19 0.92 6.39 -14.63
CA VAL A 19 0.18 7.08 -15.67
C VAL A 19 0.84 6.77 -17.01
N SER A 20 0.05 6.40 -18.02
CA SER A 20 0.52 6.28 -19.40
C SER A 20 0.97 7.65 -19.94
N ARG A 21 1.89 7.68 -20.90
CA ARG A 21 2.43 8.91 -21.49
C ARG A 21 1.33 9.85 -22.00
N VAL A 22 0.30 9.29 -22.61
CA VAL A 22 -0.96 9.98 -22.94
C VAL A 22 -2.10 9.12 -22.41
N HIS A 23 -2.56 9.41 -21.19
CA HIS A 23 -3.48 8.58 -20.42
C HIS A 23 -4.94 8.83 -20.79
N ALA A 24 -5.34 10.09 -20.87
CA ALA A 24 -6.71 10.49 -21.17
C ALA A 24 -6.73 11.77 -21.99
N THR A 25 -7.80 11.98 -22.74
CA THR A 25 -8.03 13.19 -23.53
C THR A 25 -9.35 13.82 -23.13
N ILE A 26 -9.35 15.14 -22.99
CA ILE A 26 -10.55 15.95 -22.84
C ILE A 26 -10.72 16.81 -24.10
N GLU A 27 -11.83 16.61 -24.79
CA GLU A 27 -12.17 17.30 -26.03
C GLU A 27 -13.42 18.15 -25.84
N ARG A 28 -13.45 19.33 -26.48
CA ARG A 28 -14.65 20.17 -26.50
C ARG A 28 -15.57 19.67 -27.60
N VAL A 29 -16.79 19.26 -27.24
CA VAL A 29 -17.78 18.68 -28.16
C VAL A 29 -19.01 19.56 -28.38
N GLY A 30 -19.07 20.72 -27.72
CA GLY A 30 -20.12 21.72 -27.88
C GLY A 30 -19.80 23.03 -27.17
N VAL A 31 -20.77 23.94 -27.12
CA VAL A 31 -20.66 25.15 -26.28
C VAL A 31 -20.58 24.71 -24.83
N ASP A 32 -19.45 25.02 -24.20
CA ASP A 32 -19.09 24.71 -22.81
C ASP A 32 -19.33 23.26 -22.39
N THR A 33 -19.26 22.35 -23.36
CA THR A 33 -19.43 20.91 -23.15
C THR A 33 -18.13 20.20 -23.49
N TYR A 34 -17.59 19.50 -22.50
CA TYR A 34 -16.33 18.77 -22.61
C TYR A 34 -16.55 17.28 -22.40
N GLN A 35 -15.77 16.47 -23.10
CA GLN A 35 -15.87 15.02 -23.07
C GLN A 35 -14.51 14.42 -22.72
N LEU A 36 -14.47 13.60 -21.67
CA LEU A 36 -13.31 12.85 -21.22
C LEU A 36 -13.33 11.45 -21.87
N THR A 37 -12.19 11.04 -22.42
CA THR A 37 -11.97 9.71 -23.00
C THR A 37 -10.67 9.14 -22.43
N ASP A 38 -10.70 7.88 -21.98
CA ASP A 38 -9.48 7.14 -21.64
C ASP A 38 -8.81 6.64 -22.93
N ASN A 39 -7.50 6.84 -23.06
CA ASN A 39 -6.74 6.50 -24.27
C ASN A 39 -6.20 5.06 -24.22
N ASN A 40 -7.03 4.11 -23.78
CA ASN A 40 -6.64 2.73 -23.52
C ASN A 40 -5.40 2.66 -22.60
N SER A 41 -5.45 3.44 -21.53
CA SER A 41 -4.37 3.54 -20.57
C SER A 41 -4.19 2.24 -19.79
N THR A 42 -2.97 1.99 -19.29
CA THR A 42 -2.65 0.72 -18.61
C THR A 42 -3.50 0.49 -17.36
N ASN A 43 -3.71 1.55 -16.58
CA ASN A 43 -4.38 1.47 -15.27
C ASN A 43 -5.82 1.99 -15.31
N GLY A 44 -6.23 2.58 -16.43
CA GLY A 44 -7.56 3.11 -16.64
C GLY A 44 -7.81 4.43 -15.91
N THR A 45 -8.71 5.22 -16.48
CA THR A 45 -9.27 6.41 -15.84
C THR A 45 -10.50 6.05 -15.02
N LEU A 46 -10.58 6.50 -13.78
CA LEU A 46 -11.80 6.39 -12.98
C LEU A 46 -12.55 7.72 -12.90
N ILE A 47 -13.87 7.64 -12.85
CA ILE A 47 -14.75 8.80 -12.71
C ILE A 47 -15.80 8.57 -11.62
N SER A 48 -16.03 9.59 -10.79
CA SER A 48 -17.16 9.65 -9.87
C SER A 48 -18.02 10.85 -10.25
N ASP A 49 -19.30 10.62 -10.53
CA ASP A 49 -20.26 11.68 -10.84
C ASP A 49 -21.23 11.90 -9.67
N ALA A 50 -22.07 12.93 -9.75
CA ALA A 50 -23.07 13.22 -8.72
C ALA A 50 -24.09 12.07 -8.50
N GLN A 51 -24.25 11.17 -9.47
CA GLN A 51 -25.17 10.02 -9.38
C GLN A 51 -24.49 8.80 -8.73
N HIS A 52 -23.17 8.67 -8.90
CA HIS A 52 -22.35 7.57 -8.44
C HIS A 52 -21.26 8.11 -7.50
N LYS A 53 -21.57 8.15 -6.21
CA LYS A 53 -20.60 8.49 -5.15
C LYS A 53 -19.36 7.58 -5.10
N GLN A 54 -19.31 6.50 -5.89
CA GLN A 54 -18.18 5.59 -5.97
C GLN A 54 -17.48 5.70 -7.34
N PRO A 55 -16.14 5.76 -7.36
CA PRO A 55 -15.38 5.86 -8.62
C PRO A 55 -15.62 4.64 -9.50
N GLN A 56 -15.93 4.85 -10.78
CA GLN A 56 -16.11 3.83 -11.80
C GLN A 56 -15.08 3.91 -12.91
N LEU A 57 -14.66 2.75 -13.42
CA LEU A 57 -13.76 2.70 -14.58
C LEU A 57 -14.47 3.27 -15.80
N LEU A 58 -13.86 4.26 -16.42
CA LEU A 58 -14.35 4.91 -17.62
C LEU A 58 -14.24 3.95 -18.81
N ARG A 59 -15.36 3.33 -19.18
CA ARG A 59 -15.42 2.34 -20.29
C ARG A 59 -15.75 2.96 -21.64
N ALA A 60 -16.37 4.12 -21.62
CA ALA A 60 -16.73 4.90 -22.79
C ALA A 60 -16.55 6.38 -22.45
N SER A 61 -16.44 7.22 -23.47
CA SER A 61 -16.26 8.65 -23.28
C SER A 61 -17.39 9.26 -22.45
N HIS A 62 -17.04 10.09 -21.46
CA HIS A 62 -17.98 10.69 -20.52
C HIS A 62 -18.07 12.20 -20.72
N ARG A 63 -19.28 12.75 -20.73
CA ARG A 63 -19.50 14.20 -20.78
C ARG A 63 -19.33 14.78 -19.39
N LEU A 64 -18.29 15.62 -19.22
CA LEU A 64 -17.93 16.22 -17.95
C LEU A 64 -19.02 17.17 -17.47
N LYS A 65 -19.32 17.08 -16.17
CA LYS A 65 -20.25 17.95 -15.45
C LYS A 65 -19.53 18.54 -14.25
N ASN A 66 -19.92 19.76 -13.86
CA ASN A 66 -19.38 20.41 -12.67
C ASN A 66 -19.55 19.51 -11.43
N GLY A 67 -18.45 19.26 -10.73
CA GLY A 67 -18.37 18.36 -9.58
C GLY A 67 -17.95 16.93 -9.89
N ASP A 68 -17.76 16.57 -11.17
CA ASP A 68 -17.19 15.27 -11.54
C ASP A 68 -15.76 15.15 -11.00
N VAL A 69 -15.45 13.99 -10.42
CA VAL A 69 -14.13 13.66 -9.88
C VAL A 69 -13.47 12.65 -10.78
N ILE A 70 -12.31 12.99 -11.34
CA ILE A 70 -11.52 12.17 -12.25
C ILE A 70 -10.29 11.68 -11.49
N GLN A 71 -10.04 10.38 -11.52
CA GLN A 71 -8.86 9.79 -10.89
C GLN A 71 -8.04 9.04 -11.92
N ILE A 72 -6.75 9.38 -11.99
CA ILE A 72 -5.76 8.82 -12.92
C ILE A 72 -4.52 8.48 -12.09
N GLY A 73 -4.23 7.18 -11.96
CA GLY A 73 -3.22 6.70 -11.02
C GLY A 73 -3.56 7.10 -9.57
N SER A 74 -2.62 7.72 -8.89
CA SER A 74 -2.80 8.33 -7.58
C SER A 74 -3.41 9.73 -7.64
N THR A 75 -3.31 10.44 -8.77
CA THR A 75 -3.76 11.83 -8.88
C THR A 75 -5.27 11.90 -9.00
N VAL A 76 -5.86 12.87 -8.32
CA VAL A 76 -7.31 13.10 -8.39
C VAL A 76 -7.61 14.56 -8.69
N LEU A 77 -8.41 14.75 -9.72
CA LEU A 77 -8.85 16.02 -10.25
C LEU A 77 -10.36 16.18 -10.04
N THR A 78 -10.81 17.41 -9.82
CA THR A 78 -12.24 17.77 -9.89
C THR A 78 -12.46 18.73 -11.03
N TYR A 79 -13.51 18.49 -11.80
CA TYR A 79 -13.91 19.37 -12.88
C TYR A 79 -14.91 20.43 -12.39
N ARG A 80 -14.57 21.71 -12.54
CA ARG A 80 -15.43 22.86 -12.20
C ARG A 80 -15.20 24.00 -13.18
N ASP A 81 -16.27 24.51 -13.77
CA ASP A 81 -16.27 25.71 -14.61
C ASP A 81 -15.21 25.66 -15.73
N ALA A 82 -15.13 24.49 -16.40
CA ALA A 82 -14.16 24.17 -17.44
C ALA A 82 -12.69 24.11 -16.98
N ILE A 83 -12.43 24.06 -15.67
CA ILE A 83 -11.12 23.93 -15.05
C ILE A 83 -11.03 22.56 -14.36
N LEU A 84 -9.81 21.99 -14.36
CA LEU A 84 -9.47 20.84 -13.53
C LEU A 84 -8.67 21.31 -12.32
N GLU A 85 -9.21 21.07 -11.14
CA GLU A 85 -8.55 21.37 -9.86
C GLU A 85 -8.00 20.08 -9.26
N GLU A 86 -6.73 20.07 -8.88
CA GLU A 86 -6.11 18.93 -8.23
C GLU A 86 -6.54 18.88 -6.76
N LEU A 87 -7.14 17.76 -6.36
CA LEU A 87 -7.55 17.49 -4.98
C LEU A 87 -6.50 16.68 -4.20
N PHE A 88 -5.70 15.89 -4.91
CA PHE A 88 -4.71 14.99 -4.31
C PHE A 88 -3.69 14.55 -5.37
N ASN A 89 -2.42 14.45 -4.99
CA ASN A 89 -1.36 14.03 -5.90
C ASN A 89 -0.31 13.11 -5.25
N ASP A 90 0.73 12.76 -6.03
CA ASP A 90 1.85 11.91 -5.61
C ASP A 90 2.83 12.54 -4.61
N GLN A 91 2.59 13.75 -4.14
CA GLN A 91 3.38 14.40 -3.09
C GLN A 91 2.68 14.34 -1.73
N ASP A 92 1.38 14.07 -1.72
CA ASP A 92 0.60 14.00 -0.50
C ASP A 92 0.78 12.65 0.20
N SER A 93 1.01 12.69 1.51
CA SER A 93 1.14 11.50 2.34
C SER A 93 -0.16 10.68 2.38
N LEU A 94 -0.02 9.36 2.57
CA LEU A 94 -1.15 8.44 2.54
C LEU A 94 -1.80 8.29 3.92
N ARG A 95 -3.06 8.71 4.07
CA ARG A 95 -3.86 8.46 5.27
C ARG A 95 -4.85 7.34 5.02
N ILE A 96 -4.97 6.41 5.97
CA ILE A 96 -5.98 5.35 5.91
C ILE A 96 -6.92 5.48 7.10
N GLU A 97 -8.20 5.52 6.81
CA GLU A 97 -9.24 5.33 7.82
C GLU A 97 -10.02 4.06 7.51
N ALA A 98 -10.28 3.24 8.51
CA ALA A 98 -11.22 2.14 8.36
C ALA A 98 -12.20 2.07 9.53
N LYS A 99 -13.46 1.75 9.20
CA LYS A 99 -14.57 1.67 10.15
C LYS A 99 -15.37 0.40 9.93
N ASN A 100 -15.66 -0.30 11.03
CA ASN A 100 -16.46 -1.53 11.11
C ASN A 100 -15.97 -2.63 10.14
N ILE A 101 -14.65 -2.83 10.06
CA ILE A 101 -14.06 -3.86 9.21
C ILE A 101 -14.26 -5.23 9.85
N LEU A 102 -15.10 -6.05 9.21
CA LEU A 102 -15.29 -7.46 9.56
C LEU A 102 -14.84 -8.31 8.37
N CYS A 103 -13.94 -9.26 8.62
CA CYS A 103 -13.51 -10.23 7.61
C CYS A 103 -13.82 -11.64 8.09
N PHE A 104 -14.33 -12.48 7.19
CA PHE A 104 -14.66 -13.88 7.46
C PHE A 104 -13.84 -14.79 6.55
N ALA A 105 -13.61 -16.03 7.00
CA ALA A 105 -12.91 -17.01 6.20
C ALA A 105 -13.66 -17.39 4.92
N THR A 106 -12.95 -17.97 3.95
CA THR A 106 -13.54 -18.48 2.71
C THR A 106 -13.22 -19.96 2.54
N THR A 107 -14.18 -20.70 1.98
CA THR A 107 -14.07 -22.13 1.65
C THR A 107 -13.71 -22.38 0.18
N LYS A 108 -13.66 -21.35 -0.68
CA LYS A 108 -13.41 -21.54 -2.12
C LYS A 108 -11.94 -21.90 -2.40
N PRO A 109 -11.64 -23.07 -2.99
CA PRO A 109 -10.32 -23.38 -3.54
C PRO A 109 -10.08 -22.52 -4.80
N GLY A 110 -8.85 -22.07 -5.01
CA GLY A 110 -8.41 -21.43 -6.26
C GLY A 110 -7.92 -19.98 -6.16
N PHE A 111 -8.28 -19.25 -5.09
CA PHE A 111 -7.72 -17.91 -4.80
C PHE A 111 -7.41 -17.73 -3.29
N GLY A 112 -8.07 -18.50 -2.42
CA GLY A 112 -7.92 -18.44 -0.96
C GLY A 112 -6.77 -19.26 -0.37
N GLN A 113 -6.01 -20.03 -1.17
CA GLN A 113 -4.90 -20.83 -0.64
C GLN A 113 -3.73 -19.96 -0.15
N TRP A 114 -3.54 -18.77 -0.73
CA TRP A 114 -2.57 -17.76 -0.27
C TRP A 114 -3.04 -16.96 0.96
N PHE A 115 -4.33 -17.04 1.30
CA PHE A 115 -4.98 -16.24 2.35
C PHE A 115 -5.60 -17.08 3.48
N GLY A 116 -5.32 -18.39 3.49
CA GLY A 116 -5.85 -19.33 4.48
C GLY A 116 -7.27 -19.77 4.13
N ALA A 117 -7.40 -20.84 3.34
CA ALA A 117 -8.66 -21.57 3.23
C ALA A 117 -8.99 -22.17 4.60
N SER A 118 -10.19 -21.88 5.11
CA SER A 118 -10.67 -22.46 6.38
C SER A 118 -11.79 -23.46 6.11
N THR A 119 -11.82 -24.53 6.89
CA THR A 119 -12.95 -25.48 6.96
C THR A 119 -14.21 -24.86 7.58
N HIS A 120 -14.10 -23.68 8.19
CA HIS A 120 -15.20 -22.95 8.83
C HIS A 120 -15.46 -21.62 8.10
N PRO A 121 -16.41 -21.56 7.15
CA PRO A 121 -16.69 -20.36 6.35
C PRO A 121 -17.14 -19.15 7.16
N ASP A 122 -17.67 -19.36 8.36
CA ASP A 122 -18.18 -18.29 9.24
C ASP A 122 -17.17 -17.89 10.32
N LYS A 123 -15.95 -18.44 10.28
CA LYS A 123 -14.90 -18.02 11.22
C LYS A 123 -14.53 -16.56 10.94
N GLN A 124 -14.81 -15.70 11.91
CA GLN A 124 -14.33 -14.33 11.90
C GLN A 124 -12.79 -14.32 11.97
N LEU A 125 -12.17 -13.61 11.03
CA LEU A 125 -10.73 -13.48 10.90
C LEU A 125 -10.21 -12.10 11.28
N VAL A 126 -11.04 -11.06 11.14
CA VAL A 126 -10.71 -9.67 11.48
C VAL A 126 -11.96 -9.01 12.05
N ASN A 127 -11.78 -8.27 13.13
CA ASN A 127 -12.74 -7.32 13.67
C ASN A 127 -12.00 -6.05 14.07
N CYS A 128 -12.18 -5.01 13.25
CA CYS A 128 -11.56 -3.72 13.44
C CYS A 128 -12.68 -2.65 13.44
N PRO A 129 -13.12 -2.22 14.63
CA PRO A 129 -14.19 -1.21 14.76
C PRO A 129 -13.79 0.13 14.15
N LYS A 130 -12.57 0.59 14.44
CA LYS A 130 -12.01 1.83 13.92
C LYS A 130 -10.48 1.75 13.92
N ILE A 131 -9.85 2.18 12.83
CA ILE A 131 -8.41 2.45 12.76
C ILE A 131 -8.16 3.67 11.89
N GLU A 132 -7.22 4.50 12.31
CA GLU A 132 -6.71 5.64 11.57
C GLU A 132 -5.19 5.47 11.53
N ILE A 133 -4.62 5.45 10.33
CA ILE A 133 -3.19 5.33 10.06
C ILE A 133 -2.75 6.64 9.44
N GLU A 134 -1.88 7.33 10.14
CA GLU A 134 -1.29 8.60 9.72
C GLU A 134 0.09 8.37 9.06
N PRO A 135 0.63 9.37 8.34
CA PRO A 135 2.00 9.32 7.83
C PRO A 135 2.99 9.10 8.97
N GLY A 136 3.97 8.23 8.74
CA GLY A 136 4.81 7.68 9.82
C GLY A 136 4.88 6.16 9.75
N ILE A 137 5.37 5.54 10.83
CA ILE A 137 5.46 4.10 10.99
C ILE A 137 4.35 3.62 11.92
N THR A 138 3.47 2.77 11.42
CA THR A 138 2.48 2.03 12.21
C THR A 138 2.86 0.56 12.27
N SER A 139 3.12 0.04 13.47
CA SER A 139 3.35 -1.39 13.67
C SER A 139 2.07 -2.13 14.05
N PHE A 140 1.81 -3.26 13.40
CA PHE A 140 0.78 -4.21 13.78
C PHE A 140 1.45 -5.30 14.60
N ILE A 141 1.10 -5.38 15.88
CA ILE A 141 1.70 -6.31 16.85
C ILE A 141 0.66 -7.22 17.47
N GLY A 142 1.12 -8.27 18.14
CA GLY A 142 0.25 -9.26 18.79
C GLY A 142 0.75 -10.70 18.62
N PRO A 143 0.15 -11.64 19.38
CA PRO A 143 0.56 -13.04 19.37
C PRO A 143 0.56 -13.68 17.98
N SER A 144 1.34 -14.76 17.81
CA SER A 144 1.34 -15.51 16.55
C SER A 144 -0.05 -16.11 16.31
N GLY A 145 -0.54 -16.02 15.08
CA GLY A 145 -1.90 -16.44 14.73
C GLY A 145 -3.03 -15.51 15.22
N ALA A 146 -2.72 -14.33 15.79
CA ALA A 146 -3.74 -13.35 16.18
C ALA A 146 -4.49 -12.74 14.98
N GLY A 147 -3.91 -12.77 13.78
CA GLY A 147 -4.53 -12.22 12.56
C GLY A 147 -3.96 -10.88 12.09
N LYS A 148 -2.72 -10.53 12.47
CA LYS A 148 -2.04 -9.27 12.09
C LYS A 148 -1.96 -9.07 10.57
N SER A 149 -1.35 -10.02 9.87
CA SER A 149 -1.23 -10.00 8.40
C SER A 149 -2.59 -9.97 7.72
N THR A 150 -3.57 -10.71 8.25
CA THR A 150 -4.95 -10.72 7.74
C THR A 150 -5.63 -9.37 7.94
N SER A 151 -5.41 -8.72 9.09
CA SER A 151 -5.94 -7.39 9.39
C SER A 151 -5.38 -6.35 8.41
N MET A 152 -4.05 -6.34 8.24
CA MET A 152 -3.37 -5.48 7.26
C MET A 152 -3.91 -5.73 5.84
N LYS A 153 -3.98 -6.99 5.39
CA LYS A 153 -4.50 -7.37 4.06
C LYS A 153 -5.98 -6.96 3.87
N SER A 154 -6.78 -7.01 4.94
CA SER A 154 -8.17 -6.54 4.94
C SER A 154 -8.26 -5.03 4.70
N LEU A 155 -7.41 -4.24 5.38
CA LEU A 155 -7.31 -2.80 5.18
C LEU A 155 -6.91 -2.46 3.74
N LEU A 156 -5.97 -3.21 3.17
CA LEU A 156 -5.56 -3.06 1.77
C LEU A 156 -6.59 -3.53 0.74
N GLY A 157 -7.71 -4.12 1.18
CA GLY A 157 -8.73 -4.67 0.28
C GLY A 157 -8.27 -5.92 -0.49
N LEU A 158 -7.24 -6.61 -0.01
CA LEU A 158 -6.71 -7.83 -0.63
C LEU A 158 -7.56 -9.08 -0.29
N LEU A 159 -8.52 -8.96 0.63
CA LEU A 159 -9.38 -10.05 1.07
C LEU A 159 -10.81 -9.93 0.49
N PRO A 160 -11.41 -11.04 0.00
CA PRO A 160 -12.64 -11.01 -0.81
C PRO A 160 -13.95 -10.89 -0.01
N ARG A 161 -13.97 -11.23 1.29
CA ARG A 161 -15.17 -11.16 2.16
C ARG A 161 -14.96 -10.16 3.29
N LYS A 162 -15.19 -8.88 3.00
CA LYS A 162 -15.14 -7.80 3.99
C LYS A 162 -16.45 -7.05 4.08
N GLN A 163 -16.86 -6.73 5.30
CA GLN A 163 -17.82 -5.67 5.60
C GLN A 163 -17.04 -4.44 6.10
N GLY A 164 -17.73 -3.29 6.15
CA GLY A 164 -17.14 -2.03 6.58
C GLY A 164 -16.54 -1.20 5.45
N VAL A 165 -15.99 -0.05 5.83
CA VAL A 165 -15.50 0.99 4.91
C VAL A 165 -14.04 1.24 5.21
N VAL A 166 -13.20 1.16 4.19
CA VAL A 166 -11.82 1.67 4.24
C VAL A 166 -11.75 2.86 3.30
N ARG A 167 -11.10 3.94 3.75
CA ARG A 167 -10.82 5.15 2.99
C ARG A 167 -9.33 5.38 2.92
N ILE A 168 -8.85 5.80 1.75
CA ILE A 168 -7.51 6.34 1.55
C ILE A 168 -7.70 7.82 1.21
N ASN A 169 -7.14 8.73 2.02
CA ASN A 169 -7.28 10.18 1.85
C ASN A 169 -8.74 10.59 1.60
N ASP A 170 -9.60 10.22 2.55
CA ASP A 170 -11.07 10.42 2.55
C ASP A 170 -11.86 9.67 1.48
N ARG A 171 -11.22 8.89 0.60
CA ARG A 171 -11.88 8.22 -0.54
C ARG A 171 -12.08 6.73 -0.29
N PRO A 172 -13.31 6.20 -0.42
CA PRO A 172 -13.58 4.79 -0.12
C PRO A 172 -12.95 3.82 -1.13
N ILE A 173 -12.33 2.74 -0.65
CA ILE A 173 -11.74 1.66 -1.45
C ILE A 173 -12.62 0.39 -1.42
N HIS A 174 -13.79 0.44 -2.07
CA HIS A 174 -14.67 -0.72 -2.21
C HIS A 174 -14.45 -1.42 -3.55
N GLY A 175 -14.11 -2.72 -3.52
CA GLY A 175 -14.18 -3.62 -4.69
C GLY A 175 -13.24 -3.30 -5.87
N ARG A 176 -12.34 -2.32 -5.76
CA ARG A 176 -11.43 -1.92 -6.84
C ARG A 176 -9.98 -1.97 -6.39
N TYR A 177 -9.36 -3.13 -6.64
CA TYR A 177 -7.97 -3.45 -6.35
C TYR A 177 -6.96 -2.46 -6.99
N ASN A 178 -7.31 -1.90 -8.14
CA ASN A 178 -6.43 -1.05 -8.94
C ASN A 178 -6.10 0.30 -8.27
N LEU A 179 -7.00 0.85 -7.47
CA LEU A 179 -6.77 2.13 -6.77
C LEU A 179 -5.77 2.00 -5.63
N ALA A 180 -5.91 0.94 -4.82
CA ALA A 180 -4.98 0.66 -3.75
C ALA A 180 -3.59 0.36 -4.31
N GLN A 181 -3.49 -0.43 -5.37
CA GLN A 181 -2.21 -0.74 -6.01
C GLN A 181 -1.46 0.48 -6.52
N ALA A 182 -2.17 1.53 -6.95
CA ALA A 182 -1.50 2.71 -7.48
C ALA A 182 -0.75 3.52 -6.41
N SER A 183 -1.25 3.50 -5.17
CA SER A 183 -0.69 4.30 -4.07
C SER A 183 0.05 3.46 -3.02
N ILE A 184 -0.01 2.12 -3.11
CA ILE A 184 0.50 1.20 -2.09
C ILE A 184 1.49 0.18 -2.67
N GLY A 185 2.68 0.14 -2.07
CA GLY A 185 3.65 -0.94 -2.23
C GLY A 185 3.46 -2.00 -1.13
N TYR A 186 3.36 -3.27 -1.50
CA TYR A 186 3.27 -4.38 -0.57
C TYR A 186 4.50 -5.29 -0.67
N VAL A 187 5.12 -5.57 0.48
CA VAL A 187 6.27 -6.46 0.65
C VAL A 187 5.84 -7.67 1.49
N PRO A 188 5.72 -8.86 0.90
CA PRO A 188 5.37 -10.07 1.64
C PRO A 188 6.51 -10.55 2.55
N GLN A 189 6.16 -11.47 3.46
CA GLN A 189 7.12 -12.11 4.37
C GLN A 189 8.20 -12.90 3.62
N ALA A 190 7.79 -13.78 2.72
CA ALA A 190 8.72 -14.50 1.85
C ALA A 190 9.27 -13.58 0.77
N ASP A 191 10.60 -13.54 0.63
CA ASP A 191 11.23 -12.82 -0.48
C ASP A 191 10.97 -13.58 -1.79
N ILE A 192 10.32 -12.91 -2.73
CA ILE A 192 10.02 -13.45 -4.06
C ILE A 192 11.08 -12.89 -5.03
N LEU A 193 12.34 -13.25 -4.79
CA LEU A 193 13.47 -12.80 -5.60
C LEU A 193 14.11 -14.00 -6.30
N GLU A 194 14.32 -13.88 -7.61
CA GLU A 194 14.99 -14.90 -8.40
C GLU A 194 16.51 -14.83 -8.16
N GLU A 195 17.06 -15.88 -7.56
CA GLU A 195 18.44 -15.91 -7.05
C GLU A 195 19.52 -15.84 -8.15
N SER A 196 19.14 -16.21 -9.38
CA SER A 196 20.01 -16.19 -10.56
C SER A 196 20.20 -14.80 -11.19
N LEU A 197 19.38 -13.82 -10.81
CA LEU A 197 19.45 -12.45 -11.34
C LEU A 197 20.38 -11.55 -10.52
N THR A 198 20.87 -10.48 -11.15
CA THR A 198 21.46 -9.34 -10.42
C THR A 198 20.38 -8.47 -9.80
N ILE A 199 20.74 -7.59 -8.86
CA ILE A 199 19.82 -6.61 -8.27
C ILE A 199 19.14 -5.78 -9.37
N GLU A 200 19.91 -5.23 -10.32
CA GLU A 200 19.38 -4.42 -11.42
C GLU A 200 18.42 -5.23 -12.31
N GLN A 201 18.75 -6.48 -12.62
CA GLN A 201 17.89 -7.36 -13.43
C GLN A 201 16.57 -7.66 -12.71
N SER A 202 16.63 -7.96 -11.41
CA SER A 202 15.45 -8.24 -10.59
C SER A 202 14.52 -7.02 -10.49
N LEU A 203 15.09 -5.84 -10.23
CA LEU A 203 14.32 -4.59 -10.17
C LEU A 203 13.77 -4.20 -11.56
N THR A 204 14.53 -4.39 -12.63
CA THR A 204 14.07 -4.15 -14.01
C THR A 204 12.92 -5.08 -14.37
N TYR A 205 13.02 -6.36 -14.00
CA TYR A 205 11.93 -7.32 -14.21
C TYR A 205 10.66 -6.89 -13.46
N THR A 206 10.79 -6.52 -12.19
CA THR A 206 9.67 -6.02 -11.39
C THR A 206 9.06 -4.75 -11.96
N ALA A 207 9.90 -3.80 -12.41
CA ALA A 207 9.46 -2.56 -13.03
C ALA A 207 8.63 -2.85 -14.29
N ARG A 208 9.06 -3.77 -15.17
CA ARG A 208 8.32 -4.14 -16.38
C ARG A 208 6.95 -4.78 -16.09
N LEU A 209 6.78 -5.41 -14.94
CA LEU A 209 5.51 -6.00 -14.53
C LEU A 209 4.54 -4.97 -13.91
N ARG A 210 5.08 -3.93 -13.27
CA ARG A 210 4.29 -2.99 -12.46
C ARG A 210 4.09 -1.64 -13.14
N LEU A 211 5.01 -1.23 -14.01
CA LEU A 211 4.94 0.04 -14.73
C LEU A 211 4.20 -0.13 -16.05
N PRO A 212 3.59 0.95 -16.58
CA PRO A 212 2.98 0.99 -17.89
C PRO A 212 3.91 0.44 -19.00
N PRO A 213 3.40 -0.34 -19.98
CA PRO A 213 4.22 -0.92 -21.05
C PRO A 213 4.94 0.11 -21.94
N ASP A 214 4.46 1.35 -21.97
CA ASP A 214 5.07 2.49 -22.66
C ASP A 214 6.19 3.18 -21.84
N THR A 215 6.56 2.61 -20.69
CA THR A 215 7.71 3.05 -19.88
C THR A 215 9.03 2.69 -20.58
N LYS A 216 9.85 3.69 -20.89
CA LYS A 216 11.10 3.49 -21.62
C LYS A 216 12.13 2.75 -20.76
N PRO A 217 13.02 1.92 -21.34
CA PRO A 217 14.09 1.26 -20.58
C PRO A 217 14.99 2.23 -19.80
N GLN A 218 15.22 3.43 -20.33
CA GLN A 218 16.00 4.46 -19.64
C GLN A 218 15.27 4.96 -18.38
N GLU A 219 13.96 5.21 -18.47
CA GLU A 219 13.15 5.65 -17.33
C GLU A 219 13.15 4.60 -16.20
N ILE A 220 13.09 3.31 -16.56
CA ILE A 220 13.22 2.22 -15.59
C ILE A 220 14.58 2.26 -14.89
N ARG A 221 15.68 2.39 -15.67
CA ARG A 221 17.03 2.49 -15.11
C ARG A 221 17.19 3.70 -14.20
N ASP A 222 16.69 4.85 -14.63
CA ASP A 222 16.77 6.09 -13.84
C ASP A 222 16.03 5.92 -12.52
N ARG A 223 14.82 5.34 -12.52
CA ARG A 223 14.08 5.03 -11.27
C ARG A 223 14.84 4.08 -10.36
N ILE A 224 15.47 3.06 -10.90
CA ILE A 224 16.28 2.11 -10.12
C ILE A 224 17.45 2.84 -9.44
N GLN A 225 18.19 3.64 -10.20
CA GLN A 225 19.43 4.27 -9.77
C GLN A 225 19.25 5.52 -8.90
N THR A 226 18.14 6.25 -9.08
CA THR A 226 17.89 7.53 -8.38
C THR A 226 16.92 7.41 -7.23
N ILE A 227 16.00 6.44 -7.26
CA ILE A 227 14.96 6.27 -6.24
C ILE A 227 15.15 4.93 -5.51
N ALA A 228 15.06 3.81 -6.22
CA ALA A 228 14.89 2.50 -5.58
C ALA A 228 16.11 2.08 -4.74
N LEU A 229 17.32 2.08 -5.32
CA LEU A 229 18.55 1.65 -4.64
C LEU A 229 19.06 2.65 -3.60
N PRO A 230 19.05 3.97 -3.85
CA PRO A 230 19.45 4.95 -2.84
C PRO A 230 18.53 4.94 -1.61
N SER A 231 17.24 4.66 -1.77
CA SER A 231 16.28 4.63 -0.65
C SER A 231 16.48 3.45 0.30
N VAL A 232 17.29 2.46 -0.08
CA VAL A 232 17.53 1.25 0.72
C VAL A 232 19.01 0.95 0.92
N ASP A 233 19.88 1.95 0.75
CA ASP A 233 21.34 1.83 0.92
C ASP A 233 21.96 0.68 0.10
N LEU A 234 21.51 0.49 -1.15
CA LEU A 234 22.06 -0.51 -2.09
C LEU A 234 22.64 0.12 -3.36
N LYS A 235 22.86 1.44 -3.37
CA LYS A 235 23.52 2.14 -4.48
C LYS A 235 24.95 1.61 -4.68
N GLY A 236 25.34 1.33 -5.92
CA GLY A 236 26.65 0.77 -6.25
C GLY A 236 26.74 -0.76 -6.19
N ARG A 237 25.63 -1.45 -5.86
CA ARG A 237 25.54 -2.92 -5.80
C ARG A 237 24.68 -3.52 -6.92
N GLU A 238 24.41 -2.75 -7.96
CA GLU A 238 23.50 -3.08 -9.07
C GLU A 238 23.81 -4.44 -9.70
N GLN A 239 25.10 -4.78 -9.80
CA GLN A 239 25.60 -5.98 -10.48
C GLN A 239 25.77 -7.19 -9.57
N ASP A 240 25.51 -7.05 -8.27
CA ASP A 240 25.60 -8.18 -7.35
C ASP A 240 24.45 -9.16 -7.61
N PHE A 241 24.74 -10.46 -7.56
CA PHE A 241 23.71 -11.48 -7.71
C PHE A 241 22.88 -11.60 -6.43
N ILE A 242 21.56 -11.79 -6.57
CA ILE A 242 20.65 -11.97 -5.43
C ILE A 242 21.10 -13.11 -4.50
N ARG A 243 21.62 -14.22 -5.04
CA ARG A 243 22.16 -15.34 -4.24
C ARG A 243 23.33 -14.97 -3.33
N GLN A 244 24.04 -13.88 -3.62
CA GLN A 244 25.20 -13.42 -2.83
C GLN A 244 24.80 -12.50 -1.68
N LEU A 245 23.53 -12.07 -1.65
CA LEU A 245 23.02 -11.13 -0.65
C LEU A 245 22.68 -11.84 0.66
N SER A 246 22.97 -11.17 1.77
CA SER A 246 22.43 -11.52 3.09
C SER A 246 20.90 -11.40 3.11
N GLY A 247 20.24 -12.02 4.09
CA GLY A 247 18.79 -11.90 4.25
C GLY A 247 18.30 -10.46 4.37
N GLY A 248 19.07 -9.60 5.07
CA GLY A 248 18.73 -8.18 5.21
C GLY A 248 18.83 -7.43 3.89
N GLU A 249 19.84 -7.73 3.08
CA GLU A 249 19.99 -7.15 1.74
C GLU A 249 18.90 -7.62 0.79
N LYS A 250 18.54 -8.92 0.79
CA LYS A 250 17.39 -9.44 0.04
C LYS A 250 16.12 -8.69 0.41
N LYS A 251 15.88 -8.45 1.71
CA LYS A 251 14.72 -7.67 2.16
C LYS A 251 14.76 -6.21 1.67
N ARG A 252 15.93 -5.56 1.69
CA ARG A 252 16.10 -4.21 1.13
C ARG A 252 15.82 -4.16 -0.37
N VAL A 253 16.20 -5.18 -1.13
CA VAL A 253 15.80 -5.31 -2.55
C VAL A 253 14.28 -5.44 -2.70
N SER A 254 13.62 -6.24 -1.85
CA SER A 254 12.15 -6.35 -1.83
C SER A 254 11.46 -5.01 -1.52
N ILE A 255 12.04 -4.20 -0.64
CA ILE A 255 11.56 -2.83 -0.35
C ILE A 255 11.79 -1.92 -1.56
N ALA A 256 12.98 -1.93 -2.17
CA ALA A 256 13.28 -1.16 -3.38
C ALA A 256 12.31 -1.48 -4.52
N ALA A 257 11.95 -2.75 -4.69
CA ALA A 257 10.96 -3.19 -5.66
C ALA A 257 9.56 -2.58 -5.44
N ALA A 258 9.17 -2.33 -4.18
CA ALA A 258 7.91 -1.65 -3.84
C ALA A 258 7.95 -0.13 -4.10
N LEU A 259 9.15 0.46 -4.13
CA LEU A 259 9.35 1.90 -4.38
C LEU A 259 9.35 2.26 -5.87
N LEU A 260 9.51 1.29 -6.78
CA LEU A 260 9.55 1.53 -8.24
C LEU A 260 8.29 2.25 -8.76
N THR A 261 7.14 2.03 -8.13
CA THR A 261 5.85 2.64 -8.51
C THR A 261 5.56 3.95 -7.78
N ASN A 262 6.54 4.56 -7.11
CA ASN A 262 6.38 5.77 -6.28
C ASN A 262 5.20 5.65 -5.28
N SER A 263 5.08 4.50 -4.63
CA SER A 263 4.01 4.28 -3.65
C SER A 263 4.15 5.23 -2.45
N GLN A 264 3.03 5.82 -2.02
CA GLN A 264 2.95 6.67 -0.82
C GLN A 264 2.78 5.85 0.45
N GLY A 265 2.14 4.69 0.33
CA GLY A 265 2.02 3.70 1.40
C GLY A 265 2.91 2.49 1.16
N ILE A 266 3.66 2.03 2.16
CA ILE A 266 4.49 0.83 2.09
C ILE A 266 4.07 -0.12 3.21
N PHE A 267 3.66 -1.33 2.83
CA PHE A 267 3.10 -2.33 3.73
C PHE A 267 3.99 -3.55 3.75
N LEU A 268 4.53 -3.88 4.92
CA LEU A 268 5.49 -4.97 5.09
C LEU A 268 4.92 -6.04 6.01
N ASP A 269 4.87 -7.27 5.52
CA ASP A 269 4.46 -8.45 6.30
C ASP A 269 5.73 -9.10 6.88
N GLU A 270 6.00 -8.92 8.17
CA GLU A 270 7.14 -9.50 8.89
C GLU A 270 8.52 -9.31 8.20
N PRO A 271 8.96 -8.06 7.97
CA PRO A 271 10.19 -7.80 7.21
C PRO A 271 11.47 -8.25 7.94
N THR A 272 11.44 -8.49 9.25
CA THR A 272 12.63 -8.80 10.06
C THR A 272 12.63 -10.19 10.69
N SER A 273 11.62 -11.05 10.42
CA SER A 273 11.42 -12.31 11.16
C SER A 273 12.56 -13.34 11.03
N ALA A 274 13.38 -13.24 9.97
CA ALA A 274 14.50 -14.14 9.70
C ALA A 274 15.87 -13.42 9.76
N LEU A 275 15.91 -12.23 10.35
CA LEU A 275 17.11 -11.39 10.40
C LEU A 275 17.71 -11.36 11.79
N ASP A 276 19.04 -11.31 11.86
CA ASP A 276 19.75 -11.05 13.11
C ASP A 276 19.40 -9.65 13.68
N PRO A 277 19.47 -9.44 15.01
CA PRO A 277 19.11 -8.17 15.63
C PRO A 277 19.87 -6.95 15.08
N GLY A 278 21.11 -7.14 14.60
CA GLY A 278 21.87 -6.08 13.94
C GLY A 278 21.26 -5.66 12.60
N LEU A 279 20.81 -6.62 11.79
CA LEU A 279 20.18 -6.38 10.49
C LEU A 279 18.78 -5.78 10.64
N GLU A 280 18.05 -6.14 11.71
CA GLU A 280 16.78 -5.51 12.03
C GLU A 280 16.90 -3.99 12.22
N LYS A 281 17.97 -3.52 12.88
CA LYS A 281 18.22 -2.07 13.04
C LYS A 281 18.44 -1.38 11.69
N GLU A 282 19.19 -2.02 10.79
CA GLU A 282 19.42 -1.48 9.44
C GLU A 282 18.13 -1.42 8.62
N ILE A 283 17.27 -2.43 8.69
CA ILE A 283 15.95 -2.38 8.06
C ILE A 283 15.10 -1.26 8.66
N PHE A 284 15.08 -1.13 9.99
CA PHE A 284 14.31 -0.06 10.64
C PHE A 284 14.80 1.33 10.22
N LYS A 285 16.10 1.56 10.06
CA LYS A 285 16.64 2.83 9.55
C LYS A 285 16.06 3.17 8.17
N VAL A 286 16.02 2.20 7.26
CA VAL A 286 15.41 2.35 5.93
C VAL A 286 13.93 2.71 6.06
N LEU A 287 13.18 2.00 6.90
CA LEU A 287 11.75 2.27 7.11
C LEU A 287 11.51 3.67 7.71
N ARG A 288 12.34 4.07 8.68
CA ARG A 288 12.28 5.40 9.31
C ARG A 288 12.59 6.50 8.31
N GLN A 289 13.62 6.33 7.48
CA GLN A 289 13.95 7.28 6.41
C GLN A 289 12.80 7.45 5.42
N LEU A 290 12.14 6.37 5.02
CA LEU A 290 10.97 6.44 4.14
C LEU A 290 9.81 7.19 4.80
N ALA A 291 9.55 6.92 6.08
CA ALA A 291 8.52 7.62 6.83
C ALA A 291 8.83 9.12 7.02
N ASP A 292 10.10 9.47 7.25
CA ASP A 292 10.55 10.86 7.39
C ASP A 292 10.49 11.63 6.07
N GLN A 293 10.50 10.93 4.93
CA GLN A 293 10.20 11.49 3.61
C GLN A 293 8.69 11.68 3.36
N GLY A 294 7.85 11.48 4.36
CA GLY A 294 6.40 11.67 4.28
C GLY A 294 5.62 10.44 3.81
N LYS A 295 6.26 9.26 3.71
CA LYS A 295 5.55 8.02 3.36
C LYS A 295 4.85 7.41 4.58
N THR A 296 3.82 6.64 4.31
CA THR A 296 3.08 5.88 5.31
C THR A 296 3.58 4.46 5.32
N VAL A 297 4.23 4.04 6.39
CA VAL A 297 4.84 2.73 6.53
C VAL A 297 4.04 1.90 7.52
N VAL A 298 3.52 0.77 7.08
CA VAL A 298 2.81 -0.18 7.92
C VAL A 298 3.60 -1.47 8.01
N VAL A 299 3.90 -1.91 9.23
CA VAL A 299 4.73 -3.10 9.45
C VAL A 299 4.00 -4.08 10.34
N VAL A 300 3.69 -5.27 9.82
CA VAL A 300 3.33 -6.40 10.68
C VAL A 300 4.62 -6.97 11.26
N THR A 301 4.72 -7.02 12.59
CA THR A 301 5.94 -7.49 13.23
C THR A 301 5.68 -8.17 14.57
N HIS A 302 6.63 -9.01 14.96
CA HIS A 302 6.77 -9.54 16.30
C HIS A 302 7.87 -8.84 17.10
N SER A 303 8.62 -7.93 16.47
CA SER A 303 9.76 -7.24 17.04
C SER A 303 9.33 -6.13 17.99
N PRO A 304 9.68 -6.22 19.28
CA PRO A 304 9.50 -5.13 20.24
C PRO A 304 10.35 -3.92 19.87
N PHE A 305 11.52 -4.14 19.26
CA PHE A 305 12.41 -3.05 18.82
C PHE A 305 11.72 -2.12 17.82
N ILE A 306 11.01 -2.67 16.83
CA ILE A 306 10.23 -1.91 15.86
C ILE A 306 8.99 -1.29 16.52
N ALA A 307 8.28 -2.06 17.34
CA ALA A 307 7.07 -1.59 18.01
C ALA A 307 7.32 -0.37 18.91
N GLU A 308 8.36 -0.41 19.74
CA GLU A 308 8.78 0.67 20.65
C GLU A 308 9.20 1.96 19.90
N ARG A 309 9.54 1.87 18.62
CA ARG A 309 10.02 3.01 17.80
C ARG A 309 9.04 3.41 16.70
N SER A 310 7.88 2.76 16.64
CA SER A 310 6.82 3.13 15.72
C SER A 310 6.07 4.35 16.25
N ASP A 311 5.59 5.21 15.34
CA ASP A 311 4.76 6.36 15.70
C ASP A 311 3.40 5.89 16.23
N GLN A 312 2.89 4.78 15.68
CA GLN A 312 1.67 4.12 16.13
C GLN A 312 1.87 2.60 16.27
N VAL A 313 1.15 2.01 17.22
CA VAL A 313 1.11 0.58 17.52
C VAL A 313 -0.36 0.14 17.49
N ALA A 314 -0.69 -0.68 16.50
CA ALA A 314 -1.97 -1.37 16.38
C ALA A 314 -1.87 -2.76 17.02
N LEU A 315 -2.41 -2.93 18.23
CA LEU A 315 -2.41 -4.21 18.94
C LEU A 315 -3.58 -5.08 18.47
N ILE A 316 -3.24 -6.21 17.85
CA ILE A 316 -4.19 -7.23 17.41
C ILE A 316 -4.19 -8.39 18.41
N THR A 317 -5.36 -8.67 18.98
CA THR A 317 -5.59 -9.78 19.90
C THR A 317 -6.22 -10.98 19.18
N TRP A 318 -6.46 -12.06 19.92
CA TRP A 318 -7.00 -13.31 19.36
C TRP A 318 -8.30 -13.10 18.57
N GLY A 319 -8.45 -13.82 17.47
CA GLY A 319 -9.62 -13.70 16.60
C GLY A 319 -9.59 -12.49 15.66
N GLY A 320 -8.42 -11.84 15.52
CA GLY A 320 -8.23 -10.68 14.64
C GLY A 320 -8.86 -9.41 15.18
N ASN A 321 -9.02 -9.30 16.49
CA ASN A 321 -9.65 -8.14 17.13
C ASN A 321 -8.59 -7.04 17.30
N LEU A 322 -8.83 -5.88 16.68
CA LEU A 322 -8.07 -4.67 16.98
C LEU A 322 -8.50 -4.13 18.34
N ASP A 323 -7.57 -4.09 19.29
CA ASP A 323 -7.85 -3.67 20.67
C ASP A 323 -7.52 -2.18 20.90
N ILE A 324 -6.36 -1.72 20.43
CA ILE A 324 -5.94 -0.32 20.54
C ILE A 324 -5.00 0.06 19.39
N VAL A 325 -5.07 1.33 18.99
CA VAL A 325 -4.11 2.00 18.11
C VAL A 325 -3.62 3.23 18.86
N ALA A 326 -2.37 3.21 19.32
CA ALA A 326 -1.81 4.25 20.17
C ALA A 326 -0.27 4.21 20.11
N THR A 327 0.41 5.10 20.80
CA THR A 327 1.87 5.02 20.96
C THR A 327 2.27 3.78 21.78
N ALA A 328 3.51 3.31 21.66
CA ALA A 328 4.01 2.19 22.46
C ALA A 328 3.84 2.43 23.98
N GLU A 329 4.05 3.65 24.46
CA GLU A 329 3.87 4.02 25.87
C GLU A 329 2.42 3.87 26.33
N GLU A 330 1.45 4.34 25.53
CA GLU A 330 0.02 4.23 25.84
C GLU A 330 -0.46 2.78 25.81
N VAL A 331 0.03 1.98 24.86
CA VAL A 331 -0.27 0.54 24.81
C VAL A 331 0.27 -0.16 26.07
N LYS A 332 1.53 0.12 26.46
CA LYS A 332 2.12 -0.42 27.69
C LYS A 332 1.35 0.00 28.94
N ALA A 333 0.97 1.27 29.04
CA ALA A 333 0.19 1.80 30.15
C ALA A 333 -1.19 1.11 30.28
N LYS A 334 -1.88 0.86 29.16
CA LYS A 334 -3.17 0.14 29.15
C LYS A 334 -3.06 -1.26 29.74
N TYR A 335 -1.95 -1.96 29.48
CA TYR A 335 -1.72 -3.33 29.96
C TYR A 335 -0.97 -3.40 31.29
N GLY A 336 -0.53 -2.26 31.84
CA GLY A 336 0.20 -2.20 33.10
C GLY A 336 1.58 -2.86 33.06
N VAL A 337 2.25 -2.82 31.90
CA VAL A 337 3.56 -3.46 31.66
C VAL A 337 4.64 -2.44 31.34
N THR A 338 5.90 -2.84 31.50
CA THR A 338 7.06 -1.99 31.17
C THR A 338 7.62 -2.25 29.78
N GLU A 339 7.45 -3.46 29.26
CA GLU A 339 7.94 -3.88 27.96
C GLU A 339 6.80 -4.41 27.08
N ILE A 340 6.88 -4.16 25.76
CA ILE A 340 5.88 -4.65 24.79
C ILE A 340 5.78 -6.19 24.80
N GLU A 341 6.87 -6.90 25.08
CA GLU A 341 6.88 -8.38 25.13
C GLU A 341 5.94 -8.95 26.21
N GLU A 342 5.82 -8.26 27.34
CA GLU A 342 4.98 -8.67 28.48
C GLU A 342 3.49 -8.70 28.10
N ILE A 343 3.07 -7.85 27.15
CA ILE A 343 1.70 -7.80 26.64
C ILE A 343 1.31 -9.17 26.06
N TYR A 344 2.23 -9.83 25.34
CA TYR A 344 1.95 -11.13 24.74
C TYR A 344 1.70 -12.20 25.80
N THR A 345 2.49 -12.17 26.88
CA THR A 345 2.31 -13.07 28.04
C THR A 345 0.95 -12.85 28.69
N GLU A 346 0.54 -11.60 28.88
CA GLU A 346 -0.76 -11.27 29.47
C GLU A 346 -1.92 -11.72 28.57
N LEU A 347 -1.83 -11.50 27.25
CA LEU A 347 -2.82 -11.97 26.28
C LEU A 347 -2.94 -13.51 26.25
N HIS A 348 -1.83 -14.22 26.47
CA HIS A 348 -1.86 -15.68 26.62
C HIS A 348 -2.52 -16.12 27.92
N ARG A 349 -2.28 -15.41 29.03
CA ARG A 349 -2.92 -15.67 30.33
C ARG A 349 -4.43 -15.50 30.25
N GLN A 350 -4.90 -14.39 29.67
CA GLN A 350 -6.33 -14.11 29.49
C GLN A 350 -7.02 -15.17 28.64
N ARG A 351 -6.37 -15.66 27.58
CA ARG A 351 -6.92 -16.72 26.73
C ARG A 351 -7.14 -18.04 27.47
N LYS A 352 -6.25 -18.41 28.41
CA LYS A 352 -6.39 -19.63 29.22
C LYS A 352 -7.51 -19.55 30.26
N ILE A 353 -7.96 -18.34 30.61
CA ILE A 353 -9.05 -18.13 31.58
C ILE A 353 -10.42 -18.22 30.89
N VAL A 354 -10.47 -17.90 29.59
CA VAL A 354 -11.72 -17.81 28.80
C VAL A 354 -11.97 -19.06 27.95
N ALA A 355 -10.94 -19.88 27.69
CA ALA A 355 -11.04 -21.18 27.01
C ALA A 355 -11.24 -22.30 28.02
#